data_AF-A0A3P6IDN9-F1
#
_entry.id   AF-A0A3P6IDN9-F1
#
_cell.length_a   1.000
_cell.length_b   1.000
_cell.length_c   1.000
_cell.angle_alpha   90.00
_cell.angle_beta   90.00
_cell.angle_gamma   90.00
#
_symmetry.space_group_name_H-M   'P 1'
#
loop_
_entity.id
_entity.type
_entity.pdbx_description
1 polymer ?
#
loop_
_entity_poly.entity_id
_entity_poly.type
_entity_poly.pdbx_seq_one_letter_code
_entity_poly.pdbx_strand_id
1 'polypeptide(L)'
;MCYRKFSNLEREHEQLKREYTYLLQSCIQIPLSDQFCVDAVQVKLSGGNVHKTRVLKLLDEARLVDPTLPTLESIVTLGNYVDAYGFRHNFDNEGIALHYICTLLQAHYKQKSLDYSTNLATWNNYLQKCKNRIQNNKETQRLVRAGIPNEVRRDVWKLLINQQVYDLKDRYGKYYYQNLCNNKGTKAENLYYTKHQKQITLDLLRTMPNNVHFTSPNCKGILQLEQVLRAYCLHNPTIGYCQGMNFIAATAMLLLGAEETFWFLVALTERYFDKSYFDQTLTGAQADQEVLKKLLGIRLPRLSAHLDAFDIDLTTMTLNWFIALYFDAVPFQVNFLFSCLNNHVFFQNFLFVLFRFSC
;
A
#
# COMPACT_ATOMS: atom_id res chain seq x y z
N MET A 1 -29.21 28.81 19.78
CA MET A 1 -29.39 27.45 20.32
C MET A 1 -29.76 26.42 19.23
N CYS A 2 -30.73 26.72 18.35
CA CYS A 2 -31.14 25.83 17.24
C CYS A 2 -30.00 25.43 16.29
N TYR A 3 -29.16 26.38 15.84
CA TYR A 3 -28.07 26.09 14.89
C TYR A 3 -27.02 25.10 15.44
N ARG A 4 -26.65 25.23 16.73
CA ARG A 4 -25.74 24.27 17.39
C ARG A 4 -26.37 22.88 17.52
N LYS A 5 -27.69 22.82 17.75
CA LYS A 5 -28.42 21.55 17.84
C LYS A 5 -28.52 20.87 16.46
N PHE A 6 -28.76 21.64 15.41
CA PHE A 6 -28.75 21.16 14.02
C PHE A 6 -27.37 20.63 13.61
N SER A 7 -26.30 21.41 13.85
CA SER A 7 -24.92 20.98 13.58
C SER A 7 -24.49 19.75 14.41
N ASN A 8 -25.02 19.57 15.62
CA ASN A 8 -24.79 18.34 16.39
C ASN A 8 -25.49 17.14 15.77
N LEU A 9 -26.74 17.29 15.35
CA LEU A 9 -27.51 16.23 14.71
C LEU A 9 -26.92 15.83 13.36
N GLU A 10 -26.42 16.77 12.56
CA GLU A 10 -25.70 16.48 11.32
C GLU A 10 -24.44 15.66 11.59
N ARG A 11 -23.68 16.00 12.64
CA ARG A 11 -22.48 15.25 13.04
C ARG A 11 -22.80 13.83 13.50
N GLU A 12 -23.84 13.68 14.32
CA GLU A 12 -24.31 12.38 14.79
C GLU A 12 -24.81 11.51 13.62
N HIS A 13 -25.53 12.11 12.67
CA HIS A 13 -25.98 11.44 11.47
C HIS A 13 -24.83 10.93 10.59
N GLU A 14 -23.81 11.75 10.34
CA GLU A 14 -22.62 11.33 9.58
C GLU A 14 -21.79 10.27 10.33
N GLN A 15 -21.72 10.35 11.66
CA GLN A 15 -21.11 9.31 12.48
C GLN A 15 -21.86 7.98 12.36
N LEU A 16 -23.20 8.00 12.44
CA LEU A 16 -24.03 6.80 12.29
C LEU A 16 -23.90 6.19 10.89
N LYS A 17 -23.80 7.00 9.82
CA LYS A 17 -23.53 6.51 8.47
C LYS A 17 -22.21 5.75 8.40
N ARG A 18 -21.15 6.30 9.00
CA ARG A 18 -19.81 5.67 9.06
C ARG A 18 -19.82 4.38 9.87
N GLU A 19 -20.49 4.35 11.02
CA GLU A 19 -20.59 3.15 11.85
C GLU A 19 -21.41 2.06 11.15
N TYR A 20 -22.51 2.43 10.48
CA TYR A 20 -23.31 1.51 9.69
C TYR A 20 -22.52 0.87 8.54
N THR A 21 -21.78 1.65 7.75
CA THR A 21 -20.96 1.09 6.65
C THR A 21 -19.82 0.23 7.16
N TYR A 22 -19.22 0.59 8.30
CA TYR A 22 -18.19 -0.23 8.96
C TYR A 22 -18.74 -1.58 9.46
N LEU A 23 -19.94 -1.59 10.07
CA LEU A 23 -20.59 -2.82 10.49
C LEU A 23 -20.87 -3.73 9.30
N LEU A 24 -21.37 -3.18 8.19
CA LEU A 24 -21.60 -3.96 6.96
C LEU A 24 -20.30 -4.49 6.34
N GLN A 25 -19.22 -3.71 6.39
CA GLN A 25 -17.89 -4.17 5.97
C GLN A 25 -17.40 -5.36 6.82
N SER A 26 -17.80 -5.40 8.10
CA SER A 26 -17.45 -6.45 9.05
C SER A 26 -18.35 -7.69 8.94
N CYS A 27 -19.42 -7.64 8.14
CA CYS A 27 -20.36 -8.74 7.92
C CYS A 27 -19.93 -9.73 6.80
N ILE A 28 -18.65 -9.75 6.39
CA ILE A 28 -18.17 -10.79 5.46
C ILE A 28 -18.14 -12.14 6.19
N GLN A 29 -18.78 -13.14 5.61
CA GLN A 29 -18.64 -14.53 6.04
C GLN A 29 -17.93 -15.31 4.93
N ILE A 30 -16.90 -16.08 5.30
CA ILE A 30 -16.27 -17.04 4.39
C ILE A 30 -16.89 -18.40 4.75
N PRO A 31 -17.75 -18.99 3.91
CA PRO A 31 -18.35 -20.28 4.22
C PRO A 31 -17.27 -21.37 4.19
N LEU A 32 -17.05 -22.04 5.32
CA LEU A 32 -16.12 -23.16 5.47
C LEU A 32 -16.80 -24.52 5.15
N SER A 33 -17.56 -24.62 4.05
CA SER A 33 -18.23 -25.88 3.70
C SER A 33 -17.43 -26.69 2.67
N ASP A 34 -17.15 -27.95 3.00
CA ASP A 34 -16.40 -28.95 2.20
C ASP A 34 -16.95 -29.22 0.79
N GLN A 35 -18.09 -28.64 0.42
CA GLN A 35 -18.78 -28.85 -0.86
C GLN A 35 -18.65 -27.68 -1.85
N PHE A 36 -18.05 -26.56 -1.45
CA PHE A 36 -17.78 -25.43 -2.34
C PHE A 36 -16.27 -25.21 -2.44
N CYS A 37 -15.82 -24.81 -3.64
CA CYS A 37 -14.43 -24.43 -3.88
C CYS A 37 -14.00 -23.42 -2.81
N VAL A 38 -12.83 -23.65 -2.20
CA VAL A 38 -12.24 -22.88 -1.09
C VAL A 38 -12.07 -21.37 -1.44
N ASP A 39 -12.28 -21.01 -2.71
CA ASP A 39 -12.03 -19.68 -3.27
C ASP A 39 -13.26 -18.75 -3.39
N ALA A 40 -14.47 -19.20 -3.04
CA ALA A 40 -15.68 -18.39 -3.21
C ALA A 40 -16.03 -17.58 -1.94
N VAL A 41 -15.46 -16.37 -1.80
CA VAL A 41 -15.90 -15.39 -0.79
C VAL A 41 -17.37 -15.04 -1.04
N GLN A 42 -18.28 -15.45 -0.17
CA GLN A 42 -19.69 -15.09 -0.25
C GLN A 42 -20.05 -14.02 0.79
N VAL A 43 -20.21 -12.77 0.35
CA VAL A 43 -20.72 -11.72 1.24
C VAL A 43 -22.24 -11.89 1.40
N LYS A 44 -22.68 -12.60 2.44
CA LYS A 44 -24.09 -12.63 2.87
C LYS A 44 -24.36 -11.48 3.82
N LEU A 45 -24.98 -10.40 3.31
CA LEU A 45 -25.52 -9.34 4.16
C LEU A 45 -26.71 -9.91 4.97
N SER A 46 -26.51 -10.08 6.27
CA SER A 46 -27.57 -10.51 7.19
C SER A 46 -28.68 -9.44 7.20
N GLY A 47 -29.83 -9.72 6.56
CA GLY A 47 -30.94 -8.76 6.36
C GLY A 47 -31.36 -8.55 4.89
N GLY A 48 -30.78 -9.30 3.94
CA GLY A 48 -31.26 -9.40 2.55
C GLY A 48 -31.14 -8.08 1.76
N ASN A 49 -32.11 -7.83 0.88
CA ASN A 49 -32.09 -6.66 -0.03
C ASN A 49 -32.19 -5.31 0.68
N VAL A 50 -32.63 -5.27 1.95
CA VAL A 50 -32.78 -4.02 2.71
C VAL A 50 -31.43 -3.30 2.87
N HIS A 51 -30.37 -4.03 3.20
CA HIS A 51 -29.04 -3.46 3.36
C HIS A 51 -28.45 -3.02 2.03
N LYS A 52 -28.66 -3.81 0.96
CA LYS A 52 -28.30 -3.43 -0.41
C LYS A 52 -28.92 -2.09 -0.79
N THR A 53 -30.24 -1.95 -0.67
CA THR A 53 -30.95 -0.71 -1.00
C THR A 53 -30.42 0.47 -0.18
N ARG A 54 -30.14 0.27 1.12
CA ARG A 54 -29.60 1.33 1.96
C ARG A 54 -28.18 1.75 1.57
N VAL A 55 -27.30 0.80 1.27
CA VAL A 55 -25.93 1.09 0.81
C VAL A 55 -25.95 1.85 -0.51
N LEU A 56 -26.79 1.45 -1.46
CA LEU A 56 -26.92 2.15 -2.74
C LEU A 56 -27.45 3.58 -2.56
N LYS A 57 -28.44 3.78 -1.67
CA LYS A 57 -28.91 5.13 -1.34
C LYS A 57 -27.80 6.00 -0.73
N LEU A 58 -27.00 5.44 0.19
CA LEU A 58 -25.85 6.15 0.77
C LEU A 58 -24.79 6.48 -0.29
N LEU A 59 -24.57 5.57 -1.25
CA LEU A 59 -23.70 5.80 -2.40
C LEU A 59 -24.19 6.95 -3.27
N ASP A 60 -25.47 6.99 -3.61
CA ASP A 60 -26.05 8.08 -4.40
C ASP A 60 -25.92 9.43 -3.68
N GLU A 61 -26.21 9.46 -2.37
CA GLU A 61 -26.01 10.66 -1.53
C GLU A 61 -24.54 11.10 -1.51
N ALA A 62 -23.60 10.16 -1.34
CA ALA A 62 -22.17 10.46 -1.32
C ALA A 62 -21.69 11.00 -2.68
N ARG A 63 -22.20 10.44 -3.79
CA ARG A 63 -21.89 10.84 -5.16
C ARG A 63 -22.32 12.26 -5.51
N LEU A 64 -23.37 12.79 -4.86
CA LEU A 64 -23.75 14.20 -5.03
C LEU A 64 -22.65 15.17 -4.58
N VAL A 65 -21.78 14.73 -3.66
CA VAL A 65 -20.66 15.53 -3.17
C VAL A 65 -19.34 15.09 -3.78
N ASP A 66 -19.17 13.79 -4.04
CA ASP A 66 -17.97 13.18 -4.61
C ASP A 66 -18.33 12.33 -5.84
N PRO A 67 -18.37 12.93 -7.04
CA PRO A 67 -18.76 12.24 -8.26
C PRO A 67 -17.72 11.19 -8.70
N THR A 68 -16.56 11.10 -8.03
CA THR A 68 -15.51 10.11 -8.35
C THR A 68 -15.80 8.72 -7.78
N LEU A 69 -16.80 8.59 -6.89
CA LEU A 69 -17.27 7.28 -6.42
C LEU A 69 -17.92 6.48 -7.57
N PRO A 70 -17.88 5.14 -7.55
CA PRO A 70 -18.47 4.29 -8.58
C PRO A 70 -19.99 4.26 -8.51
N THR A 71 -20.65 3.80 -9.58
CA THR A 71 -22.01 3.22 -9.49
C THR A 71 -21.87 1.71 -9.36
N LEU A 72 -22.89 1.02 -8.84
CA LEU A 72 -22.89 -0.45 -8.84
C LEU A 72 -22.70 -1.02 -10.26
N GLU A 73 -23.35 -0.41 -11.25
CA GLU A 73 -23.24 -0.80 -12.65
C GLU A 73 -21.80 -0.64 -13.19
N SER A 74 -21.09 0.44 -12.80
CA SER A 74 -19.71 0.69 -13.26
C SER A 74 -18.69 -0.34 -12.80
N ILE A 75 -18.96 -1.02 -11.67
CA ILE A 75 -18.04 -2.01 -11.06
C ILE A 75 -18.49 -3.46 -11.24
N VAL A 76 -19.72 -3.70 -11.70
CA VAL A 76 -20.25 -5.06 -11.96
C VAL A 76 -20.50 -5.28 -13.45
N THR A 77 -21.30 -4.42 -14.08
CA THR A 77 -21.77 -4.63 -15.45
C THR A 77 -20.79 -4.08 -16.49
N LEU A 78 -20.27 -2.87 -16.25
CA LEU A 78 -19.42 -2.17 -17.23
C LEU A 78 -17.92 -2.40 -16.99
N GLY A 79 -17.51 -2.74 -15.77
CA GLY A 79 -16.11 -2.95 -15.39
C GLY A 79 -15.18 -1.77 -15.74
N ASN A 80 -15.73 -0.56 -15.81
CA ASN A 80 -15.04 0.62 -16.31
C ASN A 80 -14.62 1.60 -15.22
N TYR A 81 -14.96 1.31 -13.96
CA TYR A 81 -14.51 2.11 -12.84
C TYR A 81 -13.00 1.99 -12.62
N VAL A 82 -12.36 3.14 -12.44
CA VAL A 82 -10.95 3.26 -12.10
C VAL A 82 -10.84 4.15 -10.87
N ASP A 83 -10.15 3.66 -9.83
CA ASP A 83 -9.99 4.43 -8.59
C ASP A 83 -8.94 5.55 -8.70
N ALA A 84 -8.80 6.33 -7.63
CA ALA A 84 -7.87 7.46 -7.56
C ALA A 84 -6.38 7.09 -7.74
N TYR A 85 -6.04 5.80 -7.61
CA TYR A 85 -4.69 5.28 -7.81
C TYR A 85 -4.52 4.57 -9.17
N GLY A 86 -5.57 4.53 -10.00
CA GLY A 86 -5.52 3.96 -11.33
C GLY A 86 -5.90 2.48 -11.40
N PHE A 87 -6.43 1.86 -10.33
CA PHE A 87 -6.84 0.46 -10.38
C PHE A 87 -8.25 0.32 -10.94
N ARG A 88 -8.38 -0.58 -11.92
CA ARG A 88 -9.67 -1.01 -12.47
C ARG A 88 -10.29 -2.04 -11.52
N HIS A 89 -11.55 -1.80 -11.16
CA HIS A 89 -12.31 -2.71 -10.32
C HIS A 89 -13.47 -3.29 -11.12
N ASN A 90 -13.52 -4.61 -11.21
CA ASN A 90 -14.60 -5.36 -11.83
C ASN A 90 -14.91 -6.60 -10.97
N PHE A 91 -16.14 -6.72 -10.51
CA PHE A 91 -16.55 -7.78 -9.59
C PHE A 91 -17.65 -8.64 -10.21
N ASP A 92 -17.40 -9.94 -10.33
CA ASP A 92 -18.39 -10.90 -10.82
C ASP A 92 -19.50 -11.18 -9.79
N ASN A 93 -19.22 -10.93 -8.51
CA ASN A 93 -20.16 -11.14 -7.41
C ASN A 93 -20.63 -9.80 -6.84
N GLU A 94 -21.94 -9.58 -6.91
CA GLU A 94 -22.57 -8.34 -6.42
C GLU A 94 -22.34 -8.12 -4.91
N GLY A 95 -22.27 -9.18 -4.09
CA GLY A 95 -21.97 -9.07 -2.67
C GLY A 95 -20.57 -8.53 -2.41
N ILE A 96 -19.57 -8.95 -3.20
CA ILE A 96 -18.20 -8.41 -3.13
C ILE A 96 -18.18 -6.96 -3.60
N ALA A 97 -18.91 -6.63 -4.67
CA ALA A 97 -19.06 -5.25 -5.15
C ALA A 97 -19.68 -4.33 -4.07
N LEU A 98 -20.70 -4.80 -3.36
CA LEU A 98 -21.33 -4.08 -2.25
C LEU A 98 -20.38 -3.90 -1.07
N HIS A 99 -19.55 -4.90 -0.76
CA HIS A 99 -18.52 -4.76 0.27
C HIS A 99 -17.47 -3.71 -0.10
N TYR A 100 -17.03 -3.71 -1.36
CA TYR A 100 -16.14 -2.69 -1.88
C TYR A 100 -16.76 -1.29 -1.80
N ILE A 101 -18.02 -1.13 -2.19
CA ILE A 101 -18.78 0.12 -2.03
C ILE A 101 -18.82 0.56 -0.55
N CYS A 102 -19.06 -0.37 0.38
CA CYS A 102 -19.04 -0.05 1.82
C CYS A 102 -17.67 0.47 2.27
N THR A 103 -16.59 -0.11 1.76
CA THR A 103 -15.21 0.34 2.03
C THR A 103 -14.98 1.76 1.49
N LEU A 104 -15.44 2.06 0.27
CA LEU A 104 -15.35 3.40 -0.32
C LEU A 104 -16.18 4.43 0.47
N LEU A 105 -17.41 4.09 0.84
CA LEU A 105 -18.28 4.94 1.65
C LEU A 105 -17.68 5.21 3.03
N GLN A 106 -17.13 4.19 3.68
CA GLN A 106 -16.44 4.36 4.96
C GLN A 106 -15.26 5.33 4.82
N ALA A 107 -14.45 5.20 3.76
CA ALA A 107 -13.34 6.11 3.48
C ALA A 107 -13.85 7.55 3.22
N HIS A 108 -14.92 7.70 2.45
CA HIS A 108 -15.56 8.98 2.15
C HIS A 108 -16.06 9.68 3.43
N TYR A 109 -16.84 9.00 4.26
CA TYR A 109 -17.33 9.55 5.52
C TYR A 109 -16.20 9.82 6.52
N LYS A 110 -15.14 8.99 6.52
CA LYS A 110 -13.96 9.24 7.33
C LYS A 110 -13.25 10.53 6.91
N GLN A 111 -13.09 10.79 5.62
CA GLN A 111 -12.46 12.03 5.13
C GLN A 111 -13.27 13.29 5.48
N LYS A 112 -14.61 13.17 5.51
CA LYS A 112 -15.50 14.27 5.94
C LYS A 112 -15.59 14.47 7.45
N SER A 113 -15.03 13.56 8.25
CA SER A 113 -15.11 13.66 9.71
C SER A 113 -14.27 14.82 10.27
N LEU A 114 -14.74 15.39 11.38
CA LEU A 114 -14.02 16.45 12.09
C LEU A 114 -12.63 15.99 12.55
N ASP A 115 -12.51 14.72 12.94
CA ASP A 115 -11.23 14.11 13.33
C ASP A 115 -10.23 14.15 12.18
N TYR A 116 -10.67 13.84 10.95
CA TYR A 116 -9.82 13.90 9.76
C TYR A 116 -9.40 15.34 9.44
N SER A 117 -10.35 16.29 9.45
CA SER A 117 -10.04 17.71 9.21
C SER A 117 -9.06 18.27 10.25
N THR A 118 -9.23 17.87 11.52
CA THR A 118 -8.34 18.26 12.62
C THR A 118 -6.94 17.64 12.47
N ASN A 119 -6.87 16.37 12.09
CA ASN A 119 -5.61 15.69 11.79
C ASN A 119 -4.88 16.36 10.61
N LEU A 120 -5.59 16.67 9.53
CA LEU A 120 -5.04 17.39 8.37
C LEU A 120 -4.51 18.78 8.75
N ALA A 121 -5.27 19.56 9.53
CA ALA A 121 -4.81 20.85 10.02
C ALA A 121 -3.54 20.73 10.90
N THR A 122 -3.47 19.68 11.72
CA THR A 122 -2.30 19.41 12.58
C THR A 122 -1.08 19.05 11.74
N TRP A 123 -1.24 18.20 10.72
CA TRP A 123 -0.17 17.87 9.77
C TRP A 123 0.31 19.10 8.99
N ASN A 124 -0.59 19.96 8.51
CA ASN A 124 -0.21 21.20 7.82
C ASN A 124 0.61 22.13 8.72
N ASN A 125 0.19 22.31 9.97
CA ASN A 125 0.93 23.11 10.96
C ASN A 125 2.31 22.50 11.25
N TYR A 126 2.38 21.17 11.40
CA TYR A 126 3.65 20.47 11.61
C TYR A 126 4.60 20.66 10.42
N LEU A 127 4.11 20.47 9.19
CA LEU A 127 4.92 20.59 7.97
C LEU A 127 5.48 22.01 7.77
N GLN A 128 4.71 23.05 8.14
CA GLN A 128 5.21 24.43 8.13
C GLN A 128 6.35 24.64 9.13
N LYS A 129 6.29 23.97 10.28
CA LYS A 129 7.28 24.11 11.36
C LYS A 129 8.52 23.24 11.20
N CYS A 130 8.40 22.08 10.55
CA CYS A 130 9.45 21.06 10.56
C CYS A 130 10.68 21.42 9.70
N LYS A 131 10.70 22.57 9.00
CA LYS A 131 11.85 23.07 8.20
C LYS A 131 12.45 21.98 7.29
N ASN A 132 11.60 21.26 6.57
CA ASN A 132 11.96 20.13 5.68
C ASN A 132 12.65 18.93 6.37
N ARG A 133 12.58 18.83 7.70
CA ARG A 133 13.13 17.69 8.45
C ARG A 133 12.13 17.16 9.46
N ILE A 134 11.75 15.92 9.29
CA ILE A 134 10.81 15.26 10.19
C ILE A 134 11.60 14.57 11.31
N GLN A 135 11.31 14.94 12.55
CA GLN A 135 11.97 14.39 13.72
C GLN A 135 11.23 13.16 14.24
N ASN A 136 11.97 12.12 14.63
CA ASN A 136 11.41 10.95 15.31
C ASN A 136 11.25 11.24 16.81
N ASN A 137 10.18 11.96 17.17
CA ASN A 137 9.82 12.24 18.55
C ASN A 137 8.40 11.74 18.86
N LYS A 138 7.98 11.82 20.13
CA LYS A 138 6.66 11.33 20.57
C LYS A 138 5.48 12.01 19.86
N GLU A 139 5.64 13.27 19.46
CA GLU A 139 4.60 14.03 18.75
C GLU A 139 4.43 13.49 17.32
N THR A 140 5.51 13.43 16.54
CA THR A 140 5.50 12.85 15.20
C THR A 140 5.03 11.39 15.23
N GLN A 141 5.44 10.63 16.25
CA GLN A 141 4.97 9.26 16.47
C GLN A 141 3.46 9.17 16.59
N ARG A 142 2.84 10.08 17.34
CA ARG A 142 1.38 10.15 17.48
C ARG A 142 0.72 10.57 16.17
N LEU A 143 1.28 11.55 15.45
CA LEU A 143 0.74 12.02 14.17
C LEU A 143 0.71 10.92 13.11
N VAL A 144 1.80 10.17 12.96
CA VAL A 144 1.86 9.05 12.00
C VAL A 144 0.91 7.92 12.40
N ARG A 145 0.81 7.60 13.70
CA ARG A 145 -0.15 6.59 14.21
C ARG A 145 -1.60 7.00 14.03
N ALA A 146 -1.91 8.30 14.08
CA ALA A 146 -3.22 8.83 13.73
C ALA A 146 -3.53 8.73 12.23
N GLY A 147 -2.51 8.44 11.42
CA GLY A 147 -2.57 8.30 9.97
C GLY A 147 -2.17 9.59 9.25
N ILE A 148 -1.48 9.42 8.12
CA ILE A 148 -1.09 10.54 7.25
C ILE A 148 -2.23 10.80 6.26
N PRO A 149 -2.85 12.00 6.28
CA PRO A 149 -3.90 12.38 5.35
C PRO A 149 -3.46 12.26 3.88
N ASN A 150 -4.41 11.97 2.98
CA ASN A 150 -4.12 11.75 1.56
C ASN A 150 -3.46 12.98 0.92
N GLU A 151 -3.89 14.18 1.31
CA GLU A 151 -3.52 15.47 0.73
C GLU A 151 -2.05 15.80 0.96
N VAL A 152 -1.49 15.41 2.10
CA VAL A 152 -0.10 15.68 2.49
C VAL A 152 0.82 14.47 2.36
N ARG A 153 0.27 13.28 2.08
CA ARG A 153 1.02 12.02 2.07
C ARG A 153 2.22 12.07 1.14
N ARG A 154 2.03 12.59 -0.07
CA ARG A 154 3.09 12.73 -1.07
C ARG A 154 4.24 13.57 -0.55
N ASP A 155 3.95 14.73 0.03
CA ASP A 155 4.97 15.66 0.51
C ASP A 155 5.72 15.09 1.71
N VAL A 156 5.00 14.45 2.63
CA VAL A 156 5.58 13.75 3.77
C VAL A 156 6.55 12.65 3.31
N TRP A 157 6.16 11.83 2.34
CA TRP A 157 7.04 10.80 1.76
C TRP A 157 8.29 11.40 1.12
N LYS A 158 8.13 12.44 0.30
CA LYS A 158 9.27 13.13 -0.32
C LYS A 158 10.24 13.67 0.72
N LEU A 159 9.73 14.27 1.80
CA LEU A 159 10.57 14.78 2.88
C LEU A 159 11.36 13.67 3.56
N LEU A 160 10.73 12.53 3.86
CA LEU A 160 11.41 11.41 4.53
C LEU A 160 12.49 10.79 3.65
N ILE A 161 12.18 10.58 2.36
CA ILE A 161 13.16 10.08 1.39
C ILE A 161 14.34 11.04 1.32
N ASN A 162 14.07 12.33 1.08
CA ASN A 162 15.11 13.34 0.99
C ASN A 162 15.98 13.42 2.25
N GLN A 163 15.38 13.24 3.43
CA GLN A 163 16.12 13.22 4.69
C GLN A 163 17.08 12.02 4.79
N GLN A 164 16.70 10.84 4.30
CA GLN A 164 17.55 9.63 4.36
C GLN A 164 18.68 9.61 3.31
N VAL A 165 18.44 10.22 2.15
CA VAL A 165 19.41 10.22 1.05
C VAL A 165 20.04 11.60 0.81
N TYR A 166 19.93 12.52 1.78
CA TYR A 166 20.44 13.88 1.64
C TYR A 166 21.93 13.90 1.28
N ASP A 167 22.75 13.15 2.01
CA ASP A 167 24.19 13.04 1.79
C ASP A 167 24.53 12.39 0.44
N LEU A 168 23.73 11.42 -0.01
CA LEU A 168 23.90 10.80 -1.33
C LEU A 168 23.54 11.78 -2.45
N LYS A 169 22.42 12.51 -2.31
CA LYS A 169 22.01 13.55 -3.27
C LYS A 169 23.02 14.68 -3.37
N ASP A 170 23.60 15.09 -2.24
CA ASP A 170 24.67 16.10 -2.21
C ASP A 170 25.94 15.58 -2.89
N ARG A 171 26.36 14.35 -2.56
CA ARG A 171 27.54 13.69 -3.15
C ARG A 171 27.44 13.51 -4.67
N TYR A 172 26.31 12.98 -5.16
CA TYR A 172 26.14 12.64 -6.57
C TYR A 172 25.61 13.81 -7.42
N GLY A 173 25.02 14.82 -6.77
CA GLY A 173 24.50 16.01 -7.42
C GLY A 173 23.09 15.84 -8.01
N LYS A 174 22.52 16.99 -8.40
CA LYS A 174 21.12 17.14 -8.82
C LYS A 174 20.71 16.28 -10.02
N TYR A 175 21.62 16.03 -10.95
CA TYR A 175 21.32 15.34 -12.23
C TYR A 175 21.65 13.85 -12.21
N TYR A 176 21.92 13.28 -11.04
CA TYR A 176 22.42 11.91 -10.93
C TYR A 176 21.48 10.87 -11.52
N TYR A 177 20.18 10.92 -11.21
CA TYR A 177 19.19 10.00 -11.76
C TYR A 177 19.11 10.11 -13.29
N GLN A 178 19.02 11.34 -13.82
CA GLN A 178 18.98 11.58 -15.26
C GLN A 178 20.24 11.05 -15.95
N ASN A 179 21.41 11.24 -15.33
CA ASN A 179 22.68 10.71 -15.83
C ASN A 179 22.67 9.18 -15.86
N LEU A 180 22.16 8.50 -14.83
CA LEU A 180 22.01 7.04 -14.81
C LEU A 180 21.06 6.54 -15.91
N CYS A 181 19.94 7.23 -16.14
CA CYS A 181 19.00 6.91 -17.20
C CYS A 181 19.63 7.00 -18.59
N ASN A 182 20.48 8.01 -18.80
CA ASN A 182 21.15 8.25 -20.08
C ASN A 182 22.47 7.47 -20.23
N ASN A 183 22.99 6.87 -19.16
CA ASN A 183 24.29 6.22 -19.16
C ASN A 183 24.29 4.98 -20.06
N LYS A 184 25.28 4.87 -20.95
CA LYS A 184 25.44 3.76 -21.89
C LYS A 184 26.90 3.29 -21.98
N GLY A 185 27.12 2.01 -22.22
CA GLY A 185 28.43 1.38 -22.45
C GLY A 185 29.28 1.15 -21.19
N THR A 186 28.72 1.33 -19.99
CA THR A 186 29.47 1.13 -18.74
C THR A 186 29.50 -0.33 -18.30
N LYS A 187 30.47 -0.71 -17.46
CA LYS A 187 30.54 -2.05 -16.86
C LYS A 187 29.25 -2.40 -16.09
N ALA A 188 28.70 -1.43 -15.36
CA ALA A 188 27.45 -1.62 -14.60
C ALA A 188 26.24 -1.85 -15.54
N GLU A 189 26.18 -1.14 -16.68
CA GLU A 189 25.12 -1.36 -17.66
C GLU A 189 25.24 -2.74 -18.33
N ASN A 190 26.46 -3.17 -18.68
CA ASN A 190 26.68 -4.53 -19.20
C ASN A 190 26.26 -5.60 -18.18
N LEU A 191 26.52 -5.37 -16.89
CA LEU A 191 26.05 -6.26 -15.82
C LEU A 191 24.51 -6.30 -15.74
N TYR A 192 23.86 -5.14 -15.84
CA TYR A 192 22.40 -5.05 -15.91
C TYR A 192 21.83 -5.88 -17.06
N TYR A 193 22.36 -5.71 -18.28
CA TYR A 193 21.87 -6.46 -19.46
C TYR A 193 22.06 -7.96 -19.30
N THR A 194 23.20 -8.39 -18.75
CA THR A 194 23.52 -9.82 -18.62
C THR A 194 22.79 -10.51 -17.47
N LYS A 195 22.54 -9.81 -16.35
CA LYS A 195 21.99 -10.42 -15.13
C LYS A 195 20.56 -10.05 -14.78
N HIS A 196 20.11 -8.83 -15.09
CA HIS A 196 18.89 -8.28 -14.49
C HIS A 196 17.80 -7.93 -15.51
N GLN A 197 18.14 -7.48 -16.73
CA GLN A 197 17.16 -7.02 -17.71
C GLN A 197 16.05 -8.03 -17.96
N LYS A 198 16.40 -9.30 -18.25
CA LYS A 198 15.42 -10.35 -18.54
C LYS A 198 14.44 -10.55 -17.38
N GLN A 199 14.94 -10.58 -16.14
CA GLN A 199 14.09 -10.77 -14.97
C GLN A 199 13.19 -9.56 -14.73
N ILE A 200 13.72 -8.35 -14.87
CA ILE A 200 12.93 -7.12 -14.77
C ILE A 200 11.81 -7.12 -15.82
N THR A 201 12.10 -7.43 -17.09
CA THR A 201 11.07 -7.49 -18.13
C THR A 201 9.95 -8.48 -17.79
N LEU A 202 10.28 -9.67 -17.29
CA LEU A 202 9.28 -10.67 -16.86
C LEU A 202 8.45 -10.17 -15.68
N ASP A 203 9.07 -9.51 -14.71
CA ASP A 203 8.39 -8.99 -13.53
C ASP A 203 7.50 -7.80 -13.84
N LEU A 204 7.88 -6.95 -14.80
CA LEU A 204 7.05 -5.83 -15.27
C LEU A 204 5.71 -6.31 -15.83
N LEU A 205 5.68 -7.43 -16.57
CA LEU A 205 4.45 -7.99 -17.14
C LEU A 205 3.41 -8.42 -16.10
N ARG A 206 3.85 -8.74 -14.88
CA ARG A 206 3.00 -9.15 -13.76
C ARG A 206 2.85 -8.06 -12.69
N THR A 207 3.40 -6.86 -12.91
CA THR A 207 3.34 -5.77 -11.93
C THR A 207 2.03 -5.00 -12.05
N MET A 208 1.18 -5.06 -11.03
CA MET A 208 -0.11 -4.34 -10.97
C MET A 208 -0.96 -4.49 -12.26
N PRO A 209 -1.31 -5.72 -12.68
CA PRO A 209 -1.97 -5.95 -13.96
C PRO A 209 -3.32 -5.23 -14.10
N ASN A 210 -3.97 -4.92 -12.97
CA ASN A 210 -5.26 -4.22 -12.93
C ASN A 210 -5.13 -2.68 -12.92
N ASN A 211 -3.91 -2.13 -12.93
CA ASN A 211 -3.70 -0.69 -12.91
C ASN A 211 -3.50 -0.13 -14.32
N VAL A 212 -4.25 0.92 -14.68
CA VAL A 212 -4.25 1.53 -16.03
C VAL A 212 -2.89 2.04 -16.48
N HIS A 213 -1.96 2.33 -15.55
CA HIS A 213 -0.61 2.76 -15.88
C HIS A 213 0.37 1.60 -16.14
N PHE A 214 -0.01 0.37 -15.75
CA PHE A 214 0.83 -0.83 -15.79
C PHE A 214 0.23 -1.99 -16.60
N THR A 215 -0.96 -1.85 -17.16
CA THR A 215 -1.70 -2.92 -17.88
C THR A 215 -1.06 -3.41 -19.18
N SER A 216 -0.18 -2.64 -19.80
CA SER A 216 0.45 -3.00 -21.09
C SER A 216 1.93 -2.63 -21.09
N PRO A 217 2.79 -3.41 -21.77
CA PRO A 217 4.23 -3.13 -21.85
C PRO A 217 4.57 -1.73 -22.39
N ASN A 218 3.69 -1.17 -23.22
CA ASN A 218 3.89 0.14 -23.84
C ASN A 218 3.35 1.29 -22.99
N CYS A 219 2.72 1.00 -21.85
CA CYS A 219 2.21 2.04 -20.95
C CYS A 219 3.38 2.83 -20.36
N LYS A 220 3.18 4.15 -20.24
CA LYS A 220 4.18 5.06 -19.65
C LYS A 220 4.65 4.61 -18.26
N GLY A 221 3.76 4.04 -17.45
CA GLY A 221 4.10 3.53 -16.12
C GLY A 221 5.11 2.38 -16.17
N ILE A 222 4.93 1.40 -17.07
CA ILE A 222 5.89 0.29 -17.27
C ILE A 222 7.25 0.82 -17.74
N LEU A 223 7.27 1.72 -18.73
CA LEU A 223 8.52 2.28 -19.25
C LEU A 223 9.28 3.08 -18.16
N GLN A 224 8.55 3.85 -17.35
CA GLN A 224 9.14 4.58 -16.23
C GLN A 224 9.63 3.64 -15.12
N LEU A 225 8.88 2.57 -14.83
CA LEU A 225 9.26 1.58 -13.83
C LEU A 225 10.52 0.81 -14.25
N GLU A 226 10.60 0.40 -15.51
CA GLU A 226 11.82 -0.20 -16.08
C GLU A 226 13.02 0.74 -15.92
N GLN A 227 12.84 2.02 -16.27
CA GLN A 227 13.89 3.02 -16.17
C GLN A 227 14.37 3.20 -14.71
N VAL A 228 13.45 3.23 -13.75
CA VAL A 228 13.78 3.34 -12.31
C VAL A 228 14.56 2.11 -11.83
N LEU A 229 14.09 0.91 -12.15
CA LEU A 229 14.74 -0.34 -11.73
C LEU A 229 16.12 -0.49 -12.37
N ARG A 230 16.24 -0.14 -13.66
CA ARG A 230 17.54 -0.08 -14.36
C ARG A 230 18.47 0.91 -13.69
N ALA A 231 18.02 2.15 -13.45
CA ALA A 231 18.84 3.17 -12.79
C ALA A 231 19.31 2.70 -11.40
N TYR A 232 18.45 2.03 -10.64
CA TYR A 232 18.80 1.42 -9.36
C TYR A 232 19.90 0.35 -9.51
N CYS A 233 19.78 -0.57 -10.48
CA CYS A 233 20.82 -1.58 -10.74
C CYS A 233 22.17 -0.96 -11.10
N LEU A 234 22.17 0.16 -11.83
CA LEU A 234 23.40 0.88 -12.17
C LEU A 234 24.00 1.61 -10.95
N HIS A 235 23.15 2.11 -10.05
CA HIS A 235 23.56 2.77 -8.81
C HIS A 235 24.21 1.77 -7.84
N ASN A 236 23.58 0.62 -7.63
CA ASN A 236 24.06 -0.41 -6.71
C ASN A 236 24.13 -1.79 -7.41
N PRO A 237 25.20 -2.05 -8.18
CA PRO A 237 25.36 -3.32 -8.91
C PRO A 237 25.62 -4.54 -8.01
N THR A 238 25.97 -4.31 -6.73
CA THR A 238 26.20 -5.38 -5.75
C THR A 238 24.89 -6.06 -5.37
N ILE A 239 23.86 -5.27 -5.09
CA ILE A 239 22.49 -5.77 -4.89
C ILE A 239 21.85 -6.07 -6.25
N GLY A 240 21.96 -5.12 -7.19
CA GLY A 240 21.32 -5.24 -8.49
C GLY A 240 19.80 -5.25 -8.37
N TYR A 241 19.15 -6.23 -9.00
CA TYR A 241 17.70 -6.41 -8.91
C TYR A 241 17.35 -7.62 -8.05
N CYS A 242 16.56 -7.39 -7.00
CA CYS A 242 15.92 -8.41 -6.19
C CYS A 242 14.44 -8.55 -6.60
N GLN A 243 13.95 -9.78 -6.78
CA GLN A 243 12.55 -10.04 -7.10
C GLN A 243 11.64 -9.49 -5.98
N GLY A 244 10.63 -8.70 -6.35
CA GLY A 244 9.78 -7.96 -5.42
C GLY A 244 10.01 -6.45 -5.48
N MET A 245 11.20 -5.99 -5.89
CA MET A 245 11.49 -4.56 -6.08
C MET A 245 10.56 -3.90 -7.10
N ASN A 246 10.10 -4.63 -8.12
CA ASN A 246 9.11 -4.16 -9.07
C ASN A 246 7.82 -3.68 -8.39
N PHE A 247 7.31 -4.44 -7.41
CA PHE A 247 6.09 -4.09 -6.68
C PHE A 247 6.30 -2.92 -5.74
N ILE A 248 7.44 -2.86 -5.06
CA ILE A 248 7.83 -1.75 -4.19
C ILE A 248 7.90 -0.45 -4.99
N ALA A 249 8.62 -0.47 -6.11
CA ALA A 249 8.80 0.68 -6.98
C ALA A 249 7.47 1.12 -7.63
N ALA A 250 6.67 0.18 -8.14
CA ALA A 250 5.35 0.49 -8.68
C ALA A 250 4.43 1.12 -7.63
N THR A 251 4.43 0.60 -6.40
CA THR A 251 3.65 1.16 -5.29
C THR A 251 4.09 2.58 -4.94
N ALA A 252 5.39 2.83 -4.89
CA ALA A 252 5.91 4.17 -4.68
C ALA A 252 5.54 5.13 -5.83
N MET A 253 5.54 4.67 -7.09
CA MET A 253 5.14 5.47 -8.26
C MET A 253 3.67 5.90 -8.25
N LEU A 254 2.80 5.23 -7.49
CA LEU A 254 1.41 5.68 -7.31
C LEU A 254 1.33 7.04 -6.58
N LEU A 255 2.37 7.43 -5.84
CA LEU A 255 2.45 8.72 -5.14
C LEU A 255 3.59 9.61 -5.65
N LEU A 256 4.68 9.00 -6.09
CA LEU A 256 5.95 9.67 -6.37
C LEU A 256 6.24 9.74 -7.87
N GLY A 257 7.12 10.68 -8.24
CA GLY A 257 7.70 10.66 -9.59
C GLY A 257 8.74 9.55 -9.71
N ALA A 258 9.23 9.33 -10.94
CA ALA A 258 10.24 8.31 -11.22
C ALA A 258 11.55 8.55 -10.43
N GLU A 259 12.04 9.80 -10.41
CA GLU A 259 13.25 10.14 -9.67
C GLU A 259 13.07 9.95 -8.16
N GLU A 260 11.96 10.41 -7.58
CA GLU A 260 11.72 10.19 -6.15
C GLU A 260 11.53 8.70 -5.81
N THR A 261 10.99 7.91 -6.73
CA THR A 261 10.90 6.45 -6.58
C THR A 261 12.28 5.80 -6.61
N PHE A 262 13.17 6.23 -7.50
CA PHE A 262 14.55 5.78 -7.51
C PHE A 262 15.23 6.05 -6.16
N TRP A 263 15.12 7.29 -5.65
CA TRP A 263 15.68 7.63 -4.34
C TRP A 263 15.02 6.91 -3.18
N PHE A 264 13.73 6.55 -3.30
CA PHE A 264 13.05 5.69 -2.34
C PHE A 264 13.67 4.30 -2.30
N LEU A 265 13.95 3.66 -3.44
CA LEU A 265 14.65 2.36 -3.49
C LEU A 265 16.05 2.43 -2.87
N VAL A 266 16.79 3.51 -3.15
CA VAL A 266 18.11 3.75 -2.53
C VAL A 266 17.99 3.88 -1.01
N ALA A 267 17.05 4.70 -0.52
CA ALA A 267 16.79 4.82 0.91
C ALA A 267 16.40 3.47 1.54
N LEU A 268 15.54 2.70 0.86
CA LEU A 268 15.07 1.41 1.32
C LEU A 268 16.23 0.43 1.54
N THR A 269 17.08 0.29 0.52
CA THR A 269 18.11 -0.75 0.46
C THR A 269 19.40 -0.37 1.18
N GLU A 270 19.68 0.92 1.37
CA GLU A 270 20.93 1.39 1.99
C GLU A 270 20.76 2.01 3.38
N ARG A 271 19.53 2.41 3.75
CA ARG A 271 19.25 3.12 5.01
C ARG A 271 18.23 2.43 5.89
N TYR A 272 17.19 1.84 5.30
CA TYR A 272 16.08 1.26 6.05
C TYR A 272 16.26 -0.21 6.39
N PHE A 273 16.87 -0.97 5.49
CA PHE A 273 17.15 -2.39 5.70
C PHE A 273 18.65 -2.66 5.83
N ASP A 274 18.98 -3.81 6.42
CA ASP A 274 20.32 -4.35 6.38
C ASP A 274 20.74 -4.65 4.93
N LYS A 275 22.04 -4.56 4.65
CA LYS A 275 22.59 -4.79 3.30
C LYS A 275 22.30 -6.21 2.79
N SER A 276 22.11 -7.17 3.69
CA SER A 276 21.78 -8.56 3.39
C SER A 276 20.30 -8.83 3.13
N TYR A 277 19.44 -7.80 3.21
CA TYR A 277 18.00 -7.99 3.09
C TYR A 277 17.54 -8.25 1.65
N PHE A 278 18.15 -7.53 0.70
CA PHE A 278 17.83 -7.62 -0.73
C PHE A 278 18.99 -8.18 -1.56
N ASP A 279 20.05 -8.67 -0.92
CA ASP A 279 21.15 -9.30 -1.64
C ASP A 279 20.76 -10.69 -2.19
N GLN A 280 21.70 -11.40 -2.81
CA GLN A 280 21.44 -12.71 -3.39
C GLN A 280 21.14 -13.81 -2.36
N THR A 281 21.51 -13.60 -1.09
CA THR A 281 21.31 -14.56 0.00
C THR A 281 19.97 -14.35 0.70
N LEU A 282 19.45 -13.11 0.68
CA LEU A 282 18.23 -12.69 1.39
C LEU A 282 18.27 -12.99 2.89
N THR A 283 19.47 -13.05 3.48
CA THR A 283 19.66 -13.45 4.89
C THR A 283 18.88 -12.52 5.84
N GLY A 284 18.83 -11.22 5.53
CA GLY A 284 18.05 -10.27 6.32
C GLY A 284 16.54 -10.55 6.27
N ALA A 285 16.00 -10.88 5.09
CA ALA A 285 14.58 -11.21 4.94
C ALA A 285 14.24 -12.56 5.60
N GLN A 286 15.12 -13.56 5.48
CA GLN A 286 14.96 -14.86 6.15
C GLN A 286 14.97 -14.73 7.68
N ALA A 287 15.82 -13.88 8.24
CA ALA A 287 15.82 -13.61 9.67
C ALA A 287 14.46 -13.06 10.14
N ASP A 288 13.84 -12.17 9.36
CA ASP A 288 12.53 -11.61 9.66
C ASP A 288 11.40 -12.65 9.55
N GLN A 289 11.51 -13.62 8.63
CA GLN A 289 10.60 -14.77 8.57
C GLN A 289 10.69 -15.67 9.81
N GLU A 290 11.90 -15.92 10.32
CA GLU A 290 12.08 -16.71 11.54
C GLU A 290 11.49 -16.00 12.76
N VAL A 291 11.62 -14.68 12.81
CA VAL A 291 10.95 -13.88 13.85
C VAL A 291 9.43 -13.99 13.70
N LEU A 292 8.87 -13.99 12.48
CA LEU A 292 7.42 -14.22 12.26
C LEU A 292 6.97 -15.54 12.84
N LYS A 293 7.69 -16.62 12.48
CA LYS A 293 7.39 -17.98 12.91
C LYS A 293 7.37 -18.08 14.43
N LYS A 294 8.37 -17.50 15.10
CA LYS A 294 8.43 -17.46 16.57
C LYS A 294 7.30 -16.65 17.18
N LEU A 295 6.95 -15.50 16.61
CA LEU A 295 5.85 -14.67 17.10
C LEU A 295 4.51 -15.36 16.92
N LEU A 296 4.29 -16.07 15.82
CA LEU A 296 3.09 -16.88 15.60
C LEU A 296 2.95 -17.94 16.70
N GLY A 297 4.03 -18.65 17.05
CA GLY A 297 4.04 -19.61 18.15
C GLY A 297 3.67 -19.01 19.51
N ILE A 298 4.05 -17.75 19.76
CA ILE A 298 3.72 -17.04 21.00
C ILE A 298 2.29 -16.51 21.00
N ARG A 299 1.83 -15.94 19.89
CA ARG A 299 0.56 -15.18 19.81
C ARG A 299 -0.62 -16.06 19.42
N LEU A 300 -0.39 -17.06 18.56
CA LEU A 300 -1.39 -17.99 18.02
C LEU A 300 -0.90 -19.44 18.15
N PRO A 301 -0.65 -19.94 19.38
CA PRO A 301 -0.04 -21.26 19.59
C PRO A 301 -0.86 -22.41 19.00
N ARG A 302 -2.20 -22.28 18.99
CA ARG A 302 -3.10 -23.28 18.38
C ARG A 302 -2.91 -23.39 16.87
N LEU A 303 -2.70 -22.26 16.19
CA LEU A 303 -2.46 -22.23 14.75
C LEU A 303 -1.06 -22.76 14.43
N SER A 304 -0.05 -22.34 15.21
CA SER A 304 1.32 -22.85 15.04
C SER A 304 1.36 -24.38 15.16
N ALA A 305 0.77 -24.94 16.24
CA ALA A 305 0.72 -26.38 16.44
C ALA A 305 -0.05 -27.11 15.33
N HIS A 306 -1.06 -26.46 14.75
CA HIS A 306 -1.79 -27.01 13.61
C HIS A 306 -0.93 -27.04 12.34
N LEU A 307 -0.24 -25.94 12.00
CA LEU A 307 0.69 -25.91 10.87
C LEU A 307 1.81 -26.94 11.02
N ASP A 308 2.38 -27.04 12.23
CA ASP A 308 3.42 -28.03 12.55
C ASP A 308 2.91 -29.47 12.40
N ALA A 309 1.65 -29.75 12.79
CA ALA A 309 1.06 -31.08 12.63
C ALA A 309 0.84 -31.51 11.17
N PHE A 310 0.82 -30.57 10.23
CA PHE A 310 0.71 -30.82 8.79
C PHE A 310 2.04 -30.61 8.04
N ASP A 311 3.16 -30.46 8.77
CA ASP A 311 4.49 -30.17 8.20
C ASP A 311 4.50 -28.92 7.27
N ILE A 312 3.65 -27.93 7.57
CA ILE A 312 3.58 -26.69 6.80
C ILE A 312 4.58 -25.68 7.36
N ASP A 313 5.72 -25.51 6.67
CA ASP A 313 6.68 -24.48 7.05
C ASP A 313 6.28 -23.10 6.52
N LEU A 314 5.94 -22.20 7.44
CA LEU A 314 5.52 -20.83 7.15
C LEU A 314 6.56 -20.03 6.34
N THR A 315 7.84 -20.37 6.45
CA THR A 315 8.92 -19.70 5.72
C THR A 315 8.79 -19.89 4.20
N THR A 316 8.16 -20.97 3.74
CA THR A 316 7.98 -21.25 2.30
C THR A 316 7.03 -20.25 1.62
N MET A 317 6.07 -19.71 2.38
CA MET A 317 5.06 -18.78 1.85
C MET A 317 5.40 -17.32 2.10
N THR A 318 6.09 -17.04 3.21
CA THR A 318 6.19 -15.67 3.74
C THR A 318 7.33 -14.86 3.14
N LEU A 319 8.28 -15.46 2.41
CA LEU A 319 9.46 -14.76 1.93
C LEU A 319 9.05 -13.67 0.94
N ASN A 320 8.13 -14.01 0.03
CA ASN A 320 7.54 -13.07 -0.92
C ASN A 320 6.82 -11.92 -0.21
N TRP A 321 6.22 -12.16 0.97
CA TRP A 321 5.57 -11.09 1.73
C TRP A 321 6.61 -10.07 2.20
N PHE A 322 7.76 -10.51 2.70
CA PHE A 322 8.81 -9.61 3.17
C PHE A 322 9.54 -8.87 2.04
N ILE A 323 9.93 -9.55 0.97
CA ILE A 323 10.70 -8.94 -0.13
C ILE A 323 9.85 -8.04 -1.05
N ALA A 324 8.53 -8.23 -1.08
CA ALA A 324 7.59 -7.36 -1.80
C ALA A 324 6.82 -6.40 -0.88
N LEU A 325 7.23 -6.27 0.40
CA LEU A 325 6.58 -5.42 1.41
C LEU A 325 5.05 -5.64 1.49
N TYR A 326 4.64 -6.90 1.46
CA TYR A 326 3.27 -7.40 1.61
C TYR A 326 2.32 -7.00 0.49
N PHE A 327 2.87 -6.61 -0.67
CA PHE A 327 2.09 -6.24 -1.84
C PHE A 327 1.04 -7.28 -2.23
N ASP A 328 1.42 -8.57 -2.28
CA ASP A 328 0.52 -9.69 -2.63
C ASP A 328 -0.11 -10.37 -1.39
N ALA A 329 0.27 -9.97 -0.17
CA ALA A 329 -0.14 -10.64 1.06
C ALA A 329 -1.42 -10.06 1.68
N VAL A 330 -1.80 -8.84 1.31
CA VAL A 330 -2.95 -8.13 1.87
C VAL A 330 -3.84 -7.66 0.73
N PRO A 331 -5.19 -7.75 0.85
CA PRO A 331 -6.09 -7.17 -0.14
C PRO A 331 -5.65 -5.76 -0.48
N PHE A 332 -5.49 -5.49 -1.77
CA PHE A 332 -4.83 -4.29 -2.27
C PHE A 332 -5.62 -3.03 -1.88
N GLN A 333 -5.38 -2.55 -0.67
CA GLN A 333 -5.79 -1.26 -0.16
C GLN A 333 -4.52 -0.44 -0.10
N VAL A 334 -4.32 0.39 -1.11
CA VAL A 334 -3.17 1.27 -1.25
C VAL A 334 -2.86 2.03 0.06
N ASN A 335 -3.93 2.48 0.74
CA ASN A 335 -3.82 3.16 2.04
C ASN A 335 -3.26 2.27 3.16
N PHE A 336 -3.54 0.97 3.13
CA PHE A 336 -2.99 -0.02 4.07
C PHE A 336 -1.50 -0.26 3.81
N LEU A 337 -1.11 -0.47 2.55
CA LEU A 337 0.30 -0.56 2.12
C LEU A 337 1.06 0.70 2.56
N PHE A 338 0.52 1.89 2.29
CA PHE A 338 1.13 3.13 2.75
C PHE A 338 1.16 3.26 4.27
N SER A 339 0.15 2.78 5.00
CA SER A 339 0.19 2.76 6.47
C SER A 339 1.32 1.88 7.01
N CYS A 340 1.53 0.70 6.40
CA CYS A 340 2.65 -0.19 6.74
C CYS A 340 4.00 0.48 6.45
N LEU A 341 4.13 1.07 5.25
CA LEU A 341 5.34 1.77 4.81
C LEU A 341 5.61 3.04 5.62
N ASN A 342 4.58 3.79 6.03
CA ASN A 342 4.73 4.98 6.88
C ASN A 342 5.42 4.64 8.19
N ASN A 343 5.00 3.56 8.84
CA ASN A 343 5.63 3.15 10.10
C ASN A 343 7.07 2.66 9.89
N HIS A 344 7.37 2.01 8.76
CA HIS A 344 8.75 1.67 8.38
C HIS A 344 9.63 2.91 8.27
N VAL A 345 9.19 3.84 7.43
CA VAL A 345 9.94 5.02 6.99
C VAL A 345 10.16 5.98 8.17
N PHE A 346 9.19 6.08 9.09
CA PHE A 346 9.29 6.95 10.27
C PHE A 346 9.97 6.31 11.47
N PHE A 347 9.75 5.01 11.73
CA PHE A 347 10.16 4.39 12.99
C PHE A 347 11.29 3.40 12.85
N GLN A 348 11.75 3.06 11.63
CA GLN A 348 12.71 1.97 11.39
C GLN A 348 12.26 0.66 12.08
N ASN A 349 10.96 0.50 12.28
CA ASN A 349 10.32 -0.58 13.04
C ASN A 349 9.23 -1.24 12.19
N PHE A 350 9.56 -1.53 10.93
CA PHE A 350 8.64 -2.19 10.00
C PHE A 350 8.19 -3.55 10.50
N LEU A 351 9.13 -4.29 11.06
CA LEU A 351 8.92 -5.60 11.66
C LEU A 351 7.77 -5.60 12.66
N PHE A 352 7.73 -4.65 13.59
CA PHE A 352 6.66 -4.57 14.58
C PHE A 352 5.27 -4.35 13.97
N VAL A 353 5.18 -3.68 12.83
CA VAL A 353 3.90 -3.41 12.16
C VAL A 353 3.46 -4.61 11.34
N LEU A 354 4.38 -5.21 10.57
CA LEU A 354 4.12 -6.46 9.87
C LEU A 354 3.67 -7.58 10.83
N PHE A 355 4.39 -7.77 11.93
CA PHE A 355 4.03 -8.78 12.94
C PHE A 355 2.70 -8.51 13.64
N ARG A 356 2.31 -7.25 13.79
CA ARG A 356 1.00 -6.89 14.37
C ARG A 356 -0.17 -7.11 13.41
N PHE A 357 0.12 -7.26 12.11
CA PHE A 357 -0.89 -7.56 11.09
C PHE A 357 -0.90 -9.04 10.70
N SER A 358 0.21 -9.76 10.87
CA SER A 358 0.29 -11.21 10.65
C SER A 358 -0.11 -12.06 11.86
N CYS A 359 -0.16 -11.48 13.06
CA CYS A 359 -0.61 -12.11 14.32
C CYS A 359 -1.84 -11.36 14.86
#